data_AF-A0A2H0LQ71-F1
#
_entry.id   AF-A0A2H0LQ71-F1
#
_cell.length_a   1.000
_cell.length_b   1.000
_cell.length_c   1.000
_cell.angle_alpha   90.00
_cell.angle_beta   90.00
_cell.angle_gamma   90.00
#
_symmetry.space_group_name_H-M   'P 1'
#
loop_
_entity.id
_entity.type
_entity.pdbx_description
1 polymer ?
#
loop_
_entity_poly.entity_id
_entity_poly.type
_entity_poly.pdbx_seq_one_letter_code
_entity_poly.pdbx_strand_id
1 'polypeptide(L)'
;MMAVQELIKEEPGKIHLENHFRCYFHNKMAILLMMIERPDMIRNTEGVEREKAALNDLEHYFLPFGKRAKYRRIFKWLKLFLEEFPHTSSVRLRKAFGMVASLYEAFGFRMYEC
;
A
#
# COMPACT_ATOMS: atom_id res chain seq x y z
N MET A 1 1.70 21.67 11.97
CA MET A 1 2.38 20.52 11.32
C MET A 1 2.68 20.94 9.90
N MET A 2 3.97 21.03 9.51
CA MET A 2 4.35 21.26 8.12
C MET A 2 4.10 19.99 7.30
N ALA A 3 3.78 20.15 6.02
CA ALA A 3 3.64 19.01 5.11
C ALA A 3 5.03 18.49 4.72
N VAL A 4 5.15 17.16 4.54
CA VAL A 4 6.40 16.48 4.13
C VAL A 4 7.02 17.08 2.84
N GLN A 5 6.21 17.77 2.04
CA GLN A 5 6.61 18.47 0.81
C GLN A 5 7.63 19.60 1.04
N GLU A 6 7.67 20.24 2.21
CA GLU A 6 8.58 21.37 2.47
C GLU A 6 10.01 20.93 2.83
N LEU A 7 10.20 19.70 3.32
CA LEU A 7 11.52 19.13 3.67
C LEU A 7 12.39 18.77 2.45
N ILE A 8 11.88 19.01 1.23
CA ILE A 8 12.53 18.62 -0.03
C ILE A 8 13.57 19.68 -0.48
N LYS A 9 13.82 20.72 0.35
CA LYS A 9 14.84 21.80 0.25
C LYS A 9 15.60 21.95 1.60
N GLU A 10 16.92 22.06 1.73
CA GLU A 10 18.07 21.93 0.79
C GLU A 10 19.14 20.92 1.30
N GLU A 11 20.37 20.93 0.77
CA GLU A 11 21.60 20.24 1.26
C GLU A 11 22.00 18.85 0.70
N PRO A 12 23.31 18.62 0.45
CA PRO A 12 23.86 17.30 0.15
C PRO A 12 24.03 16.49 1.44
N GLY A 13 23.41 15.30 1.50
CA GLY A 13 23.16 14.56 2.75
C GLY A 13 21.67 14.34 3.02
N LYS A 14 20.80 15.03 2.25
CA LYS A 14 19.36 14.77 2.21
C LYS A 14 19.01 13.30 1.97
N ILE A 15 18.23 12.78 2.90
CA ILE A 15 17.31 11.68 2.65
C ILE A 15 16.36 12.14 1.53
N HIS A 16 16.47 11.55 0.34
CA HIS A 16 15.47 11.72 -0.71
C HIS A 16 14.16 11.06 -0.27
N LEU A 17 13.34 11.79 0.50
CA LEU A 17 12.11 11.28 1.11
C LEU A 17 11.15 10.69 0.09
N GLU A 18 11.11 11.23 -1.13
CA GLU A 18 10.34 10.66 -2.25
C GLU A 18 10.83 9.25 -2.63
N ASN A 19 12.15 9.05 -2.78
CA ASN A 19 12.72 7.74 -3.11
C ASN A 19 12.52 6.75 -1.96
N HIS A 20 12.66 7.19 -0.70
CA HIS A 20 12.40 6.35 0.47
C HIS A 20 10.92 5.94 0.56
N PHE A 21 10.00 6.88 0.31
CA PHE A 21 8.58 6.58 0.24
C PHE A 21 8.25 5.64 -0.93
N ARG A 22 8.86 5.83 -2.10
CA ARG A 22 8.68 4.96 -3.27
C ARG A 22 9.13 3.52 -2.95
N CYS A 23 10.35 3.35 -2.39
CA CYS A 23 10.83 2.04 -1.96
C CYS A 23 9.93 1.40 -0.88
N TYR A 24 9.51 2.17 0.12
CA TYR A 24 8.55 1.71 1.14
C TYR A 24 7.23 1.25 0.51
N PHE A 25 6.65 2.05 -0.38
CA PHE A 25 5.39 1.74 -1.06
C PHE A 25 5.51 0.46 -1.91
N HIS A 26 6.54 0.36 -2.77
CA HIS A 26 6.77 -0.82 -3.60
C HIS A 26 6.98 -2.08 -2.74
N ASN A 27 7.73 -1.99 -1.63
CA ASN A 27 7.91 -3.11 -0.70
C ASN A 27 6.58 -3.56 -0.06
N LYS A 28 5.72 -2.61 0.35
CA LYS A 28 4.40 -2.92 0.92
C LYS A 28 3.44 -3.52 -0.11
N MET A 29 3.43 -2.99 -1.33
CA MET A 29 2.62 -3.58 -2.40
C MET A 29 3.12 -4.98 -2.79
N ALA A 30 4.44 -5.20 -2.84
CA ALA A 30 5.03 -6.51 -3.10
C ALA A 30 4.64 -7.55 -2.02
N ILE A 31 4.64 -7.19 -0.73
CA ILE A 31 4.18 -8.07 0.34
C ILE A 31 2.70 -8.43 0.16
N LEU A 32 1.83 -7.45 -0.12
CA LEU A 32 0.41 -7.71 -0.43
C LEU A 32 0.23 -8.62 -1.65
N LEU A 33 1.02 -8.45 -2.71
CA LEU A 33 0.98 -9.32 -3.88
C LEU A 33 1.42 -10.75 -3.57
N MET A 34 2.50 -10.93 -2.80
CA MET A 34 2.93 -12.27 -2.33
C MET A 34 1.85 -12.95 -1.49
N MET A 35 1.16 -12.20 -0.60
CA MET A 35 -0.01 -12.71 0.14
C MET A 35 -1.14 -13.15 -0.81
N ILE A 36 -1.41 -12.40 -1.88
CA ILE A 36 -2.46 -12.70 -2.86
C ILE A 36 -2.11 -13.90 -3.74
N GLU A 37 -0.85 -14.08 -4.13
CA GLU A 37 -0.39 -15.16 -5.02
C GLU A 37 -0.11 -16.49 -4.30
N ARG A 38 0.25 -16.42 -3.01
CA ARG A 38 0.61 -17.55 -2.15
C ARG A 38 -0.07 -17.46 -0.77
N PRO A 39 -1.42 -17.45 -0.71
CA PRO A 39 -2.15 -17.31 0.55
C PRO A 39 -1.90 -18.46 1.54
N ASP A 40 -1.50 -19.62 1.05
CA ASP A 40 -1.13 -20.80 1.83
C ASP A 40 0.22 -20.68 2.55
N MET A 41 1.13 -19.84 2.06
CA MET A 41 2.48 -19.63 2.62
C MET A 41 2.48 -18.63 3.78
N ILE A 42 1.57 -17.65 3.80
CA ILE A 42 1.51 -16.62 4.84
C ILE A 42 0.35 -16.92 5.79
N ARG A 43 0.68 -17.53 6.94
CA ARG A 43 -0.28 -17.88 8.00
C ARG A 43 -0.09 -17.10 9.30
N ASN A 44 0.90 -16.21 9.35
CA ASN A 44 1.18 -15.40 10.53
C ASN A 44 0.24 -14.18 10.58
N THR A 45 -0.63 -14.15 11.59
CA THR A 45 -1.55 -13.04 11.89
C THR A 45 -0.82 -11.72 12.10
N GLU A 46 0.40 -11.74 12.65
CA GLU A 46 1.23 -10.54 12.81
C GLU A 46 1.59 -9.90 11.45
N GLY A 47 1.86 -10.72 10.42
CA GLY A 47 2.10 -10.23 9.07
C GLY A 47 0.88 -9.53 8.50
N VAL A 48 -0.31 -10.10 8.70
CA VAL A 48 -1.60 -9.52 8.29
C VAL A 48 -1.84 -8.16 8.95
N GLU A 49 -1.64 -8.05 10.28
CA GLU A 49 -1.84 -6.78 11.00
C GLU A 49 -0.80 -5.72 10.62
N ARG A 50 0.45 -6.08 10.35
CA ARG A 50 1.48 -5.16 9.83
C ARG A 50 1.09 -4.57 8.48
N GLU A 51 0.45 -5.34 7.60
CA GLU A 51 -0.03 -4.84 6.30
C GLU A 51 -1.34 -4.04 6.40
N LYS A 52 -2.23 -4.39 7.34
CA LYS A 52 -3.39 -3.54 7.69
C LYS A 52 -2.94 -2.17 8.23
N ALA A 53 -1.89 -2.13 9.05
CA ALA A 53 -1.28 -0.89 9.53
C ALA A 53 -0.67 -0.08 8.38
N ALA A 54 0.12 -0.70 7.50
CA ALA A 54 0.68 -0.02 6.32
C ALA A 54 -0.41 0.58 5.40
N LEU A 55 -1.53 -0.12 5.20
CA LEU A 55 -2.69 0.42 4.47
C LEU A 55 -3.34 1.60 5.20
N ASN A 56 -3.40 1.61 6.53
CA ASN A 56 -3.86 2.77 7.30
C ASN A 56 -2.92 3.97 7.12
N ASP A 57 -1.60 3.77 7.22
CA ASP A 57 -0.62 4.84 7.08
C ASP A 57 -0.68 5.48 5.69
N LEU A 58 -0.73 4.63 4.65
CA LEU A 58 -0.90 5.06 3.27
C LEU A 58 -2.20 5.86 3.07
N GLU A 59 -3.33 5.44 3.65
CA GLU A 59 -4.61 6.14 3.55
C GLU A 59 -4.62 7.51 4.27
N HIS A 60 -4.04 7.58 5.48
CA HIS A 60 -4.21 8.74 6.38
C HIS A 60 -3.10 9.77 6.28
N TYR A 61 -1.85 9.35 6.00
CA TYR A 61 -0.68 10.23 5.99
C TYR A 61 -0.16 10.49 4.56
N PHE A 62 -0.07 9.47 3.72
CA PHE A 62 0.58 9.61 2.40
C PHE A 62 -0.37 9.93 1.24
N LEU A 63 -1.64 9.48 1.29
CA LEU A 63 -2.58 9.70 0.19
C LEU A 63 -2.94 11.20 0.05
N PRO A 64 -2.70 11.83 -1.13
CA PRO A 64 -2.99 13.24 -1.34
C PRO A 64 -4.47 13.56 -1.08
N PHE A 65 -4.75 14.69 -0.42
CA PHE A 65 -6.09 15.01 0.08
C PHE A 65 -7.19 14.92 -1.00
N GLY A 66 -6.95 15.50 -2.18
CA GLY A 66 -7.87 15.44 -3.33
C GLY A 66 -8.11 14.03 -3.92
N LYS A 67 -7.24 13.06 -3.62
CA LYS A 67 -7.41 11.66 -4.02
C LYS A 67 -8.18 10.83 -2.98
N ARG A 68 -8.25 11.25 -1.71
CA ARG A 68 -8.82 10.44 -0.60
C ARG A 68 -10.24 9.94 -0.88
N ALA A 69 -11.14 10.81 -1.34
CA ALA A 69 -12.52 10.42 -1.63
C ALA A 69 -12.64 9.32 -2.72
N LYS A 70 -11.80 9.37 -3.77
CA LYS A 70 -11.77 8.37 -4.86
C LYS A 70 -11.28 7.01 -4.33
N TYR A 71 -10.15 6.98 -3.62
CA TYR A 71 -9.47 5.72 -3.27
C TYR A 71 -9.82 5.13 -1.89
N ARG A 72 -10.50 5.85 -0.99
CA ARG A 72 -10.93 5.35 0.34
C ARG A 72 -11.63 3.99 0.31
N ARG A 73 -12.43 3.72 -0.74
CA ARG A 73 -13.11 2.42 -0.92
C ARG A 73 -12.13 1.26 -1.15
N ILE A 74 -10.99 1.51 -1.78
CA ILE A 74 -9.94 0.52 -2.06
C ILE A 74 -9.21 0.15 -0.77
N PHE A 75 -8.78 1.15 0.03
CA PHE A 75 -8.18 0.91 1.35
C PHE A 75 -9.12 0.17 2.30
N LYS A 76 -10.40 0.57 2.38
CA LYS A 76 -11.40 -0.16 3.17
C LYS A 76 -11.55 -1.60 2.68
N TRP A 77 -11.63 -1.83 1.37
CA TRP A 77 -11.81 -3.17 0.82
C TRP A 77 -10.60 -4.07 1.07
N LEU A 78 -9.37 -3.57 0.90
CA LEU A 78 -8.14 -4.33 1.17
C LEU A 78 -7.99 -4.69 2.65
N LYS A 79 -8.35 -3.80 3.58
CA LYS A 79 -8.34 -4.11 5.03
C LYS A 79 -9.34 -5.22 5.39
N LEU A 80 -10.56 -5.17 4.84
CA LEU A 80 -11.56 -6.25 4.98
C LEU A 80 -11.14 -7.56 4.28
N PHE A 81 -10.36 -7.47 3.20
CA PHE A 81 -9.76 -8.66 2.58
C PHE A 81 -8.72 -9.32 3.49
N LEU A 82 -7.89 -8.52 4.18
CA LEU A 82 -6.90 -9.00 5.12
C LEU A 82 -7.52 -9.61 6.39
N GLU A 83 -8.68 -9.12 6.85
CA GLU A 83 -9.41 -9.70 7.99
C GLU A 83 -9.91 -11.14 7.74
N GLU A 84 -10.14 -11.52 6.49
CA GLU A 84 -10.54 -12.88 6.09
C GLU A 84 -9.35 -13.74 5.61
N PHE A 85 -8.12 -13.24 5.70
CA PHE A 85 -6.93 -13.91 5.19
C PHE A 85 -6.43 -15.00 6.16
N PRO A 86 -5.97 -16.19 5.69
CA PRO A 86 -5.82 -16.62 4.30
C PRO A 86 -7.06 -17.30 3.69
N HIS A 87 -8.19 -17.36 4.40
CA HIS A 87 -9.40 -18.08 4.01
C HIS A 87 -10.26 -17.33 2.97
N THR A 88 -9.65 -17.01 1.82
CA THR A 88 -10.22 -16.13 0.80
C THR A 88 -10.39 -16.84 -0.55
N SER A 89 -11.42 -16.49 -1.32
CA SER A 89 -11.72 -17.16 -2.60
C SER A 89 -10.87 -16.62 -3.76
N SER A 90 -10.68 -17.42 -4.81
CA SER A 90 -9.95 -17.00 -6.03
C SER A 90 -10.53 -15.74 -6.70
N VAL A 91 -11.84 -15.50 -6.55
CA VAL A 91 -12.50 -14.26 -6.97
C VAL A 91 -12.05 -13.06 -6.13
N ARG A 92 -11.94 -13.23 -4.81
CA ARG A 92 -11.41 -12.19 -3.91
C ARG A 92 -9.92 -11.93 -4.14
N LEU A 93 -9.11 -12.97 -4.38
CA LEU A 93 -7.69 -12.82 -4.75
C LEU A 93 -7.50 -11.98 -6.02
N ARG A 94 -8.21 -12.31 -7.11
CA ARG A 94 -8.17 -11.49 -8.36
C ARG A 94 -8.64 -10.05 -8.14
N LYS A 95 -9.65 -9.84 -7.30
CA LYS A 95 -10.11 -8.49 -6.93
C LYS A 95 -9.06 -7.75 -6.11
N ALA A 96 -8.39 -8.41 -5.18
CA ALA A 96 -7.31 -7.82 -4.38
C ALA A 96 -6.13 -7.37 -5.26
N PHE A 97 -5.74 -8.15 -6.27
CA PHE A 97 -4.73 -7.77 -7.25
C PHE A 97 -5.10 -6.46 -7.98
N GLY A 98 -6.34 -6.35 -8.49
CA GLY A 98 -6.84 -5.12 -9.13
C GLY A 98 -6.93 -3.92 -8.17
N MET A 99 -7.19 -4.17 -6.88
CA MET A 99 -7.17 -3.14 -5.84
C MET A 99 -5.74 -2.64 -5.55
N VAL A 100 -4.74 -3.53 -5.53
CA VAL A 100 -3.31 -3.15 -5.43
C VAL A 100 -2.87 -2.34 -6.65
N ALA A 101 -3.23 -2.76 -7.88
CA ALA A 101 -2.97 -1.98 -9.09
C ALA A 101 -3.60 -0.57 -9.02
N SER A 102 -4.79 -0.45 -8.42
CA SER A 102 -5.46 0.85 -8.19
C SER A 102 -4.76 1.72 -7.14
N LEU A 103 -3.96 1.14 -6.22
CA LEU A 103 -3.09 1.90 -5.32
C LEU A 103 -1.87 2.46 -6.05
N TYR A 104 -1.27 1.73 -6.99
CA TYR A 104 -0.21 2.27 -7.86
C TYR A 104 -0.71 3.53 -8.62
N GLU A 105 -1.92 3.49 -9.20
CA GLU A 105 -2.58 4.67 -9.81
C GLU A 105 -2.82 5.81 -8.78
N ALA A 106 -3.22 5.47 -7.55
CA ALA A 106 -3.46 6.44 -6.48
C ALA A 106 -2.19 7.23 -6.13
N PHE A 107 -1.02 6.60 -6.11
CA PHE A 107 0.26 7.25 -5.81
C PHE A 107 1.02 7.74 -7.05
N GLY A 108 0.58 7.37 -8.27
CA GLY A 108 1.21 7.82 -9.52
C GLY A 108 2.43 6.99 -9.93
N PHE A 109 2.54 5.75 -9.43
CA PHE A 109 3.61 4.82 -9.76
C PHE A 109 3.14 3.78 -10.77
N ARG A 110 4.06 3.15 -11.53
CA ARG A 110 3.73 2.00 -12.39
C ARG A 110 4.03 0.70 -11.65
N MET A 111 3.11 -0.25 -11.76
CA MET A 111 3.20 -1.57 -11.11
C MET A 111 4.35 -2.45 -11.65
N TYR A 112 4.87 -2.12 -12.84
CA TYR A 112 5.96 -2.84 -13.51
C TYR A 112 7.26 -2.01 -13.63
N GLU A 113 7.39 -0.92 -12.88
CA GLU A 113 8.68 -0.24 -12.68
C GLU A 113 9.37 -0.82 -11.45
N CYS A 114 10.24 -1.81 -11.70
CA CYS A 114 11.27 -2.30 -10.78
C CYS A 114 12.64 -2.07 -11.44
#